data_AF-A0A535WGC8-F1
#
_entry.id   AF-A0A535WGC8-F1
#
_cell.length_a   1.000
_cell.length_b   1.000
_cell.length_c   1.000
_cell.angle_alpha   90.00
_cell.angle_beta   90.00
_cell.angle_gamma   90.00
#
_symmetry.space_group_name_H-M   'P 1'
#
loop_
_entity.id
_entity.type
_entity.pdbx_description
1 polymer ?
#
loop_
_entity_poly.entity_id
_entity_poly.type
_entity_poly.pdbx_seq_one_letter_code
_entity_poly.pdbx_strand_id
1 'polypeptide(L)' 'MFLLSWLIGFGRFWYGFIIGDDWTVAAAILAGLIVTAILNSRGVAAWWLVPVIVVVMVGVSLRRASQA' A
#
# COMPACT_ATOMS: atom_id res chain seq x y z
N MET A 1 -4.45 -32.12 -10.68
CA MET A 1 -3.22 -31.36 -10.37
C MET A 1 -3.12 -30.00 -11.09
N PHE A 2 -3.62 -29.83 -12.33
CA PHE A 2 -3.58 -28.55 -13.06
C PHE A 2 -4.44 -27.41 -12.47
N LEU A 3 -5.65 -27.71 -11.95
CA LEU A 3 -6.52 -26.67 -11.38
C LEU A 3 -5.94 -26.03 -10.12
N LEU A 4 -5.33 -26.85 -9.25
CA LEU A 4 -4.79 -26.40 -7.97
C LEU A 4 -3.54 -25.53 -8.18
N SER A 5 -2.66 -25.90 -9.11
CA SER A 5 -1.48 -25.09 -9.45
C SER A 5 -1.88 -23.76 -10.10
N TRP A 6 -2.95 -23.74 -10.90
CA TRP A 6 -3.48 -22.50 -11.47
C TRP A 6 -4.05 -21.56 -10.40
N LEU A 7 -4.82 -22.10 -9.45
CA LEU A 7 -5.38 -21.35 -8.32
C LEU A 7 -4.28 -20.77 -7.41
N ILE A 8 -3.24 -21.56 -7.12
CA ILE A 8 -2.08 -21.11 -6.34
C ILE A 8 -1.30 -20.04 -7.11
N GLY A 9 -1.07 -20.24 -8.41
CA GLY A 9 -0.40 -19.26 -9.27
C GLY A 9 -1.16 -17.94 -9.34
N PHE A 10 -2.48 -18.01 -9.49
CA PHE A 10 -3.37 -16.87 -9.47
C PHE A 10 -3.31 -16.13 -8.12
N GLY A 11 -3.45 -16.85 -7.01
CA GLY A 11 -3.36 -16.25 -5.66
C GLY A 11 -2.00 -15.60 -5.40
N ARG A 12 -0.90 -16.26 -5.79
CA ARG A 12 0.46 -15.72 -5.63
C ARG A 12 0.71 -14.51 -6.53
N PHE A 13 0.16 -14.51 -7.73
CA PHE A 13 0.18 -13.35 -8.63
C PHE A 13 -0.54 -12.16 -8.00
N TRP A 14 -1.77 -12.34 -7.53
CA TRP A 14 -2.52 -11.26 -6.88
C TRP A 14 -1.87 -10.78 -5.59
N TYR A 15 -1.29 -11.68 -4.81
CA TYR A 15 -0.50 -11.32 -3.64
C TYR A 15 0.71 -10.45 -4.03
N GLY A 16 1.50 -10.90 -5.01
CA GLY A 16 2.65 -10.12 -5.51
C GLY A 16 2.25 -8.81 -6.19
N PHE A 17 1.08 -8.75 -6.82
CA PHE A 17 0.58 -7.55 -7.50
C PHE A 17 0.01 -6.51 -6.52
N ILE A 18 -0.75 -6.94 -5.51
CA ILE A 18 -1.41 -6.06 -4.54
C ILE A 18 -0.45 -5.68 -3.40
N ILE A 19 0.30 -6.63 -2.85
CA ILE A 19 1.20 -6.41 -1.71
C ILE A 19 2.61 -6.04 -2.19
N GLY A 20 3.09 -6.63 -3.29
CA GLY A 20 4.48 -6.49 -3.71
C GLY A 20 5.45 -7.33 -2.88
N ASP A 21 6.74 -7.10 -3.08
CA ASP A 21 7.84 -7.70 -2.31
C ASP A 21 7.88 -7.21 -0.84
N ASP A 22 7.22 -6.09 -0.56
CA ASP A 22 7.40 -5.30 0.66
C ASP A 22 6.04 -5.00 1.33
N TRP A 23 5.70 -5.73 2.39
CA TRP A 23 4.44 -5.56 3.17
C TRP A 23 4.22 -4.14 3.71
N THR A 24 5.30 -3.36 3.80
CA THR A 24 5.32 -1.96 4.22
C THR A 24 4.37 -1.11 3.39
N VAL A 25 4.29 -1.35 2.08
CA VAL A 25 3.44 -0.57 1.17
C VAL A 25 1.97 -0.86 1.43
N ALA A 26 1.61 -2.14 1.61
CA ALA A 26 0.25 -2.53 1.96
C ALA A 26 -0.20 -1.92 3.30
N ALA A 27 0.68 -1.92 4.32
CA ALA A 27 0.41 -1.27 5.60
C ALA A 27 0.22 0.26 5.46
N ALA A 28 1.02 0.92 4.62
CA ALA A 28 0.90 2.34 4.34
C ALA A 28 -0.42 2.69 3.64
N ILE A 29 -0.85 1.88 2.66
CA ILE A 29 -2.15 2.04 1.98
C ILE A 29 -3.30 1.89 2.98
N LEU A 30 -3.26 0.83 3.81
CA LEU A 30 -4.29 0.58 4.82
C LEU A 30 -4.38 1.75 5.82
N ALA A 31 -3.24 2.23 6.31
CA ALA A 31 -3.19 3.40 7.19
C ALA A 31 -3.75 4.65 6.50
N GLY A 32 -3.40 4.89 5.24
CA GLY A 32 -3.93 5.99 4.43
C GLY A 32 -5.46 5.95 4.30
N LEU A 33 -6.03 4.77 4.03
CA LEU A 33 -7.48 4.59 3.94
C LEU A 33 -8.18 4.82 5.28
N ILE A 34 -7.62 4.32 6.39
CA ILE A 34 -8.15 4.56 7.73
C ILE A 34 -8.17 6.06 8.04
N VAL A 35 -7.06 6.76 7.79
CA VAL A 35 -6.95 8.22 8.01
C VAL A 35 -7.95 8.96 7.12
N THR A 36 -8.11 8.56 5.86
CA THR A 36 -9.09 9.13 4.93
C THR A 36 -10.51 8.99 5.48
N ALA A 37 -10.89 7.81 5.95
CA ALA A 37 -12.21 7.53 6.50
C ALA A 37 -12.50 8.37 7.77
N ILE A 38 -11.51 8.53 8.64
CA ILE A 38 -11.62 9.37 9.84
C ILE A 38 -11.79 10.84 9.47
N LEU A 39 -11.01 11.36 8.51
CA LEU A 39 -11.11 12.74 8.05
C LEU A 39 -12.48 13.01 7.41
N ASN A 40 -12.93 12.12 6.53
CA ASN A 40 -14.20 12.28 5.83
C ASN A 40 -15.41 12.18 6.78
N SER A 41 -15.36 11.29 7.79
CA SER A 41 -16.42 11.19 8.81
C SER A 41 -16.54 12.45 9.69
N ARG A 42 -15.50 13.29 9.74
CA ARG A 42 -15.49 14.59 10.43
C ARG A 42 -15.78 15.77 9.49
N GLY A 43 -16.15 15.51 8.24
CA GLY A 43 -16.43 16.55 7.23
C GLY A 43 -15.18 17.23 6.66
N VAL A 44 -13.98 16.68 6.89
CA VAL A 44 -12.74 17.22 6.33
C VAL A 44 -12.49 16.59 4.97
N ALA A 45 -12.39 17.41 3.93
CA ALA A 45 -12.05 16.96 2.59
C ALA A 45 -10.58 16.47 2.54
N ALA A 46 -10.37 15.17 2.42
CA ALA A 46 -9.07 14.50 2.51
C ALA A 46 -8.23 14.53 1.22
N TRP A 47 -8.50 15.44 0.28
CA TRP A 47 -7.81 15.51 -1.02
C TRP A 47 -6.29 15.71 -0.88
N TRP A 48 -5.84 16.37 0.20
CA TRP A 48 -4.43 16.63 0.50
C TRP A 48 -3.69 15.40 1.06
N LEU A 49 -4.42 14.38 1.50
CA LEU A 49 -3.84 13.22 2.17
C LEU A 49 -3.00 12.37 1.21
N VAL A 50 -3.47 12.18 -0.02
CA VAL A 50 -2.74 11.41 -1.06
C VAL A 50 -1.39 12.05 -1.38
N PRO A 51 -1.29 13.37 -1.68
CA PRO A 51 0.01 14.06 -1.82
C PRO A 51 0.95 13.87 -0.62
N VAL A 52 0.44 13.98 0.61
CA VAL A 52 1.25 13.79 1.82
C VAL A 52 1.79 12.36 1.91
N ILE A 53 0.95 11.35 1.63
CA ILE A 53 1.36 9.94 1.61
C ILE A 53 2.47 9.72 0.58
N VAL A 54 2.36 10.32 -0.62
CA VAL A 54 3.39 10.22 -1.66
C VAL A 54 4.73 10.79 -1.19
N VAL A 55 4.73 12.00 -0.60
CA VAL A 55 5.96 12.63 -0.08
C VAL A 55 6.60 11.77 1.00
N VAL A 56 5.80 11.24 1.93
CA VAL A 56 6.29 10.35 3.00
C VAL A 56 6.88 9.07 2.42
N MET A 57 6.18 8.39 1.51
CA MET A 57 6.66 7.16 0.90
C MET A 57 7.95 7.37 0.12
N VAL A 58 8.06 8.46 -0.65
CA VAL A 58 9.31 8.80 -1.36
C VAL A 58 10.43 9.06 -0.37
N GLY A 59 10.19 9.81 0.71
CA GLY A 59 11.18 10.04 1.76
C GLY A 59 11.66 8.75 2.44
N VAL A 60 10.74 7.82 2.71
CA VAL A 60 11.06 6.50 3.26
C VAL A 60 11.89 5.68 2.27
N SER A 61 11.52 5.65 0.99
CA SER A 61 12.26 4.94 -0.06
C SER A 61 13.66 5.49 -0.23
N LEU A 62 13.82 6.82 -0.24
CA LEU A 62 15.13 7.47 -0.30
C LEU A 62 15.99 7.14 0.93
N ARG A 63 15.40 7.16 2.13
CA ARG A 63 16.10 6.79 3.36
C ARG A 63 16.55 5.33 3.32
N ARG A 64 15.68 4.41 2.90
CA ARG A 64 16.03 2.99 2.73
C ARG A 64 17.18 2.81 1.74
N ALA A 65 17.10 3.45 0.57
CA ALA A 65 18.15 3.39 -0.45
C ALA A 65 19.49 3.99 0.03
N SER A 66 19.45 5.06 0.83
CA SER A 66 20.66 5.68 1.39
C SER A 66 21.33 4.87 2.50
N GLN A 67 20.62 3.90 3.10
CA GLN A 67 21.12 3.04 4.16
C GLN A 67 21.55 1.65 3.66
N ALA A 68 21.48 1.41 2.35
CA ALA A 68 22.02 0.23 1.67
C ALA A 68 23.42 0.52 1.13
#